data_AF-A0A3N4HS09-F1
#
_entry.id   AF-A0A3N4HS09-F1
#
_cell.length_a   1.000
_cell.length_b   1.000
_cell.length_c   1.000
_cell.angle_alpha   90.00
_cell.angle_beta   90.00
_cell.angle_gamma   90.00
#
_symmetry.space_group_name_H-M   'P 1'
#
loop_
_entity.id
_entity.type
_entity.pdbx_description
1 polymer ?
#
loop_
_entity_poly.entity_id
_entity_poly.type
_entity_poly.pdbx_seq_one_letter_code
_entity_poly.pdbx_strand_id
1 'polypeptide(L)'
;MASQLPTDHKIPGPPFCRLSNLRSRYISPNVHKALVSHFSLYPASAFKGKRKNGGVADGFFQFYKHCLCYYPNQQYDGGNPPATTIFPPQLRGLVEECLLFYINALFPYFSEQLGKPWYDFDDSYDPRLTFINILDAFGGLVDRRIGIVISQRWRNGLLRDGQVQLLIILCRKMLVQLWALVCIPAEEVNEEFLRVAEIMRAMERTWKAICKFFGNERFRSERLENLLLRYLDEEEVNWDVVRGMEKAQRVKEKGTAPRSRTLMFFWRKSEQRMVTSEAEIADGSPN
;
A
#
# COMPACT_ATOMS: atom_id res chain seq x y z
N MET A 1 -13.12 55.02 23.27
CA MET A 1 -13.67 53.69 23.62
C MET A 1 -13.07 52.67 22.68
N ALA A 2 -12.03 51.95 23.13
CA ALA A 2 -11.36 50.94 22.32
C ALA A 2 -12.14 49.62 22.41
N SER A 3 -12.71 49.19 21.29
CA SER A 3 -13.42 47.92 21.13
C SER A 3 -12.41 46.78 21.28
N GLN A 4 -12.51 45.99 22.35
CA GLN A 4 -11.74 44.77 22.55
C GLN A 4 -12.25 43.72 21.55
N LEU A 5 -11.37 43.30 20.62
CA LEU A 5 -11.65 42.19 19.73
C LEU A 5 -11.86 40.90 20.55
N PRO A 6 -12.85 40.07 20.19
CA PRO A 6 -13.15 38.85 20.93
C PRO A 6 -11.95 37.90 20.87
N THR A 7 -11.50 37.50 22.06
CA THR A 7 -10.46 36.49 22.24
C THR A 7 -10.87 35.19 21.56
N ASP A 8 -10.05 34.73 20.61
CA ASP A 8 -10.20 33.45 19.93
C ASP A 8 -10.45 32.32 20.93
N HIS A 9 -11.70 31.86 21.00
CA HIS A 9 -12.02 30.60 21.64
C HIS A 9 -11.41 29.49 20.80
N LYS A 10 -10.25 28.99 21.24
CA LYS A 10 -9.65 27.76 20.71
C LYS A 10 -10.66 26.63 20.88
N ILE A 11 -11.40 26.34 19.82
CA ILE A 11 -12.21 25.13 19.73
C ILE A 11 -11.26 23.97 20.04
N PRO A 12 -11.51 23.17 21.10
CA PRO A 12 -10.67 22.04 21.40
C PRO A 12 -10.67 21.14 20.17
N GLY A 13 -9.49 20.98 19.56
CA GLY A 13 -9.33 20.11 18.40
C GLY A 13 -9.88 18.72 18.72
N PRO A 14 -10.42 17.99 17.73
CA PRO A 14 -11.04 16.69 17.97
C PRO A 14 -10.10 15.78 18.76
N PRO A 15 -10.62 15.05 19.77
CA PRO A 15 -9.81 14.24 20.66
C PRO A 15 -8.96 13.28 19.83
N PHE A 16 -7.66 13.25 20.14
CA PHE A 16 -6.71 12.43 19.40
C PHE A 16 -7.16 10.97 19.42
N CYS A 17 -7.23 10.36 18.25
CA CYS A 17 -7.57 8.94 18.15
C CYS A 17 -6.51 8.12 18.91
N ARG A 18 -6.90 7.51 20.02
CA ARG A 18 -6.09 6.49 20.69
C ARG A 18 -6.13 5.20 19.87
N LEU A 19 -4.96 4.65 19.53
CA LEU A 19 -4.84 3.37 18.80
C LEU A 19 -5.64 2.25 19.48
N SER A 20 -5.68 2.24 20.81
CA SER A 20 -6.44 1.28 21.62
C SER A 20 -7.95 1.32 21.40
N ASN A 21 -8.49 2.38 20.79
CA ASN A 21 -9.92 2.51 20.48
C ASN A 21 -10.26 2.03 19.07
N LEU A 22 -9.27 1.76 18.22
CA LEU A 22 -9.52 1.23 16.88
C LEU A 22 -10.11 -0.17 16.97
N ARG A 23 -11.14 -0.41 16.16
CA ARG A 23 -11.77 -1.72 15.99
C ARG A 23 -11.90 -1.99 14.50
N SER A 24 -11.72 -3.26 14.11
CA SER A 24 -12.05 -3.71 12.76
C SER A 24 -13.12 -4.80 12.82
N ARG A 25 -14.05 -4.77 11.86
CA ARG A 25 -14.97 -5.90 11.60
C ARG A 25 -14.55 -6.73 10.39
N TYR A 26 -13.59 -6.23 9.60
CA TYR A 26 -13.21 -6.86 8.34
C TYR A 26 -12.05 -7.82 8.52
N ILE A 27 -10.99 -7.43 9.24
CA ILE A 27 -9.84 -8.30 9.52
C ILE A 27 -10.00 -9.06 10.83
N SER A 28 -9.31 -10.19 10.94
CA SER A 28 -9.29 -11.03 12.14
C SER A 28 -8.72 -10.29 13.35
N PRO A 29 -9.16 -10.64 14.58
CA PRO A 29 -8.65 -10.02 15.80
C PRO A 29 -7.12 -10.12 15.96
N ASN A 30 -6.53 -11.22 15.50
CA ASN A 30 -5.09 -11.45 15.57
C ASN A 30 -4.31 -10.48 14.67
N VAL A 31 -4.75 -10.30 13.42
CA VAL A 31 -4.12 -9.34 12.50
C VAL A 31 -4.32 -7.91 12.97
N HIS A 32 -5.51 -7.58 13.48
CA HIS A 32 -5.77 -6.27 14.10
C HIS A 32 -4.83 -5.98 15.27
N LYS A 33 -4.65 -6.96 16.17
CA LYS A 33 -3.73 -6.83 17.31
C LYS A 33 -2.28 -6.64 16.83
N ALA A 34 -1.83 -7.39 15.82
CA ALA A 34 -0.50 -7.26 15.25
C ALA A 34 -0.25 -5.86 14.68
N LEU A 35 -1.22 -5.32 13.92
CA LEU A 35 -1.16 -3.96 13.38
C LEU A 35 -1.13 -2.90 14.48
N VAL A 36 -2.02 -2.99 15.48
CA VAL A 36 -2.02 -2.05 16.62
C VAL A 36 -0.70 -2.11 17.38
N SER A 37 -0.15 -3.31 17.60
CA SER A 37 1.15 -3.50 18.24
C SER A 37 2.26 -2.82 17.45
N HIS A 38 2.32 -3.07 16.13
CA HIS A 38 3.29 -2.44 15.25
C HIS A 38 3.20 -0.90 15.31
N PHE A 39 2.00 -0.33 15.14
CA PHE A 39 1.85 1.14 15.17
C PHE A 39 2.11 1.76 16.54
N SER A 40 1.96 1.00 17.63
CA SER A 40 2.24 1.49 18.98
C SER A 40 3.73 1.74 19.26
N LEU A 41 4.62 1.17 18.43
CA LEU A 41 6.08 1.40 18.52
C LEU A 41 6.48 2.82 18.10
N TYR A 42 5.58 3.56 17.46
CA TYR A 42 5.89 4.89 16.91
C TYR A 42 5.25 6.02 17.72
N PRO A 43 5.91 7.19 17.79
CA PRO A 43 5.37 8.32 18.50
C PRO A 43 4.07 8.80 17.86
N ALA A 44 3.13 9.32 18.66
CA ALA A 44 1.84 9.82 18.17
C ALA A 44 1.97 10.91 17.07
N SER A 45 3.10 11.64 17.03
CA SER A 45 3.44 12.60 15.98
C SER A 45 3.61 11.96 14.59
N ALA A 46 3.93 10.67 14.51
CA ALA A 46 4.00 9.92 13.26
C ALA A 46 2.66 9.88 12.53
N PHE A 47 1.56 9.93 13.29
CA PHE A 47 0.19 9.80 12.79
C PHE A 47 -0.56 11.13 12.72
N LYS A 48 0.07 12.25 13.14
CA LYS A 48 -0.52 13.59 13.05
C LYS A 48 -0.48 14.04 11.58
N GLY A 49 -1.62 14.50 11.06
CA GLY A 49 -1.75 15.05 9.71
C GLY A 49 -0.79 16.23 9.45
N LYS A 50 -0.73 16.70 8.19
CA LYS A 50 0.24 17.68 7.64
C LYS A 50 1.19 18.26 8.69
N ARG A 51 2.38 17.66 8.82
CA ARG A 51 3.47 18.20 9.64
C ARG A 51 3.78 19.63 9.18
N LYS A 52 4.32 20.46 10.07
CA LYS A 52 4.74 21.84 9.75
C LYS A 52 5.70 21.92 8.55
N ASN A 53 6.41 20.83 8.26
CA ASN A 53 7.34 20.70 7.12
C ASN A 53 6.69 20.02 5.90
N GLY A 54 5.36 19.95 5.83
CA GLY A 54 4.61 19.29 4.75
C GLY A 54 4.45 17.77 4.88
N GLY A 55 5.28 17.09 5.68
CA GLY A 55 5.23 15.63 5.82
C GLY A 55 3.86 15.11 6.26
N VAL A 56 3.30 14.16 5.51
CA VAL A 56 1.98 13.60 5.77
C VAL A 56 2.08 12.46 6.79
N ALA A 57 0.97 12.14 7.46
CA ALA A 57 0.87 10.97 8.33
C ALA A 57 1.18 9.69 7.53
N ASP A 58 1.69 8.64 8.20
CA ASP A 58 1.99 7.37 7.55
C ASP A 58 0.80 6.85 6.73
N GLY A 59 0.99 6.72 5.42
CA GLY A 59 -0.12 6.43 4.51
C GLY A 59 -0.71 5.04 4.67
N PHE A 60 0.10 4.07 5.11
CA PHE A 60 -0.39 2.73 5.39
C PHE A 60 -1.26 2.73 6.66
N PHE A 61 -0.86 3.46 7.70
CA PHE A 61 -1.70 3.69 8.87
C PHE A 61 -3.01 4.39 8.49
N GLN A 62 -2.98 5.40 7.62
CA GLN A 62 -4.21 6.06 7.15
C GLN A 62 -5.12 5.08 6.41
N PHE A 63 -4.59 4.26 5.51
CA PHE A 63 -5.35 3.20 4.85
C PHE A 63 -5.98 2.25 5.87
N TYR A 64 -5.18 1.70 6.80
CA TYR A 64 -5.68 0.80 7.83
C TYR A 64 -6.79 1.44 8.68
N LYS A 65 -6.59 2.68 9.13
CA LYS A 65 -7.56 3.41 9.93
C LYS A 65 -8.86 3.70 9.17
N HIS A 66 -8.76 4.15 7.92
CA HIS A 66 -9.92 4.64 7.17
C HIS A 66 -10.67 3.55 6.42
N CYS A 67 -9.96 2.55 5.91
CA CYS A 67 -10.54 1.50 5.07
C CYS A 67 -10.91 0.26 5.88
N LEU A 68 -10.19 -0.03 6.98
CA LEU A 68 -10.35 -1.29 7.73
C LEU A 68 -10.85 -1.10 9.16
N CYS A 69 -10.76 0.09 9.73
CA CYS A 69 -11.21 0.37 11.09
C CYS A 69 -12.48 1.23 11.14
N TYR A 70 -13.16 1.17 12.27
CA TYR A 70 -14.24 2.07 12.64
C TYR A 70 -14.09 2.50 14.09
N TYR A 71 -14.78 3.60 14.44
CA TYR A 71 -14.87 4.09 15.80
C TYR A 71 -16.25 3.79 16.37
N PRO A 72 -16.36 3.08 17.51
CA PRO A 72 -17.65 2.80 18.14
C PRO A 72 -18.45 4.05 18.52
N ASN A 73 -17.75 5.14 18.84
CA ASN A 73 -18.34 6.36 19.40
C ASN A 73 -18.37 7.55 18.43
N GLN A 74 -17.96 7.35 17.18
CA GLN A 74 -18.02 8.42 16.20
C GLN A 74 -19.44 8.47 15.63
N GLN A 75 -20.24 9.41 16.12
CA GLN A 75 -21.46 9.81 15.43
C GLN A 75 -21.03 10.36 14.07
N TYR A 76 -21.37 9.65 13.01
CA TYR A 76 -21.20 10.18 11.66
C TYR A 76 -22.30 11.20 11.44
N ASP A 77 -21.92 12.45 11.20
CA ASP A 77 -22.84 13.52 10.81
C ASP A 77 -23.60 13.07 9.55
N GLY A 78 -24.85 12.62 9.73
CA GLY A 78 -25.69 12.10 8.66
C GLY A 78 -26.39 10.76 8.92
N GLY A 79 -26.23 10.13 10.09
CA GLY A 79 -27.06 9.00 10.53
C GLY A 79 -26.89 7.68 9.76
N ASN A 80 -26.20 7.69 8.63
CA ASN A 80 -25.81 6.48 7.94
C ASN A 80 -24.58 5.90 8.63
N PRO A 81 -24.65 4.68 9.21
CA PRO A 81 -23.45 3.99 9.66
C PRO A 81 -22.46 3.94 8.49
N PRO A 82 -21.14 4.03 8.75
CA PRO A 82 -20.13 3.95 7.70
C PRO A 82 -20.42 2.66 6.93
N ALA A 83 -20.70 2.82 5.63
CA ALA A 83 -21.24 1.76 4.79
C ALA A 83 -20.56 0.43 5.14
N THR A 84 -21.38 -0.52 5.57
CA THR A 84 -21.04 -1.92 5.83
C THR A 84 -19.92 -2.38 4.89
N THR A 85 -18.83 -2.86 5.49
CA THR A 85 -17.59 -3.38 4.86
C THR A 85 -17.55 -3.26 3.34
N ILE A 86 -16.77 -2.33 2.79
CA ILE A 86 -16.68 -2.12 1.34
C ILE A 86 -15.92 -3.26 0.63
N PHE A 87 -15.19 -4.08 1.39
CA PHE A 87 -14.37 -5.17 0.90
C PHE A 87 -15.14 -6.49 0.78
N PRO A 88 -14.98 -7.25 -0.32
CA PRO A 88 -15.51 -8.59 -0.47
C PRO A 88 -14.97 -9.55 0.60
N PRO A 89 -15.81 -10.24 1.38
CA PRO A 89 -15.36 -11.19 2.42
C PRO A 89 -14.44 -12.28 1.90
N GLN A 90 -14.59 -12.70 0.64
CA GLN A 90 -13.75 -13.70 -0.01
C GLN A 90 -12.30 -13.24 -0.18
N LEU A 91 -12.04 -11.93 -0.19
CA LEU A 91 -10.69 -11.35 -0.26
C LEU A 91 -10.09 -11.08 1.13
N ARG A 92 -10.79 -11.39 2.23
CA ARG A 92 -10.31 -11.13 3.60
C ARG A 92 -8.95 -11.75 3.86
N GLY A 93 -8.81 -13.04 3.56
CA GLY A 93 -7.54 -13.76 3.79
C GLY A 93 -6.37 -13.14 3.03
N LEU A 94 -6.60 -12.73 1.78
CA LEU A 94 -5.58 -12.04 0.98
C LEU A 94 -5.22 -10.67 1.56
N VAL A 95 -6.21 -9.87 1.96
CA VAL A 95 -5.96 -8.56 2.57
C VAL A 95 -5.16 -8.73 3.86
N GLU A 96 -5.51 -9.70 4.71
CA GLU A 96 -4.75 -10.03 5.92
C GLU A 96 -3.31 -10.45 5.61
N GLU A 97 -3.08 -11.32 4.62
CA GLU A 97 -1.73 -11.70 4.15
C GLU A 97 -0.91 -10.46 3.75
N CYS A 98 -1.50 -9.54 2.96
CA CYS A 98 -0.81 -8.33 2.54
C CYS A 98 -0.50 -7.38 3.70
N LEU A 99 -1.42 -7.23 4.67
CA LEU A 99 -1.21 -6.38 5.85
C LEU A 99 -0.07 -6.92 6.72
N LEU A 100 -0.04 -8.24 6.93
CA LEU A 100 1.04 -8.89 7.67
C LEU A 100 2.37 -8.81 6.92
N PHE A 101 2.36 -9.03 5.61
CA PHE A 101 3.55 -8.84 4.77
C PHE A 101 4.11 -7.41 4.90
N TYR A 102 3.23 -6.41 4.90
CA TYR A 102 3.66 -5.02 5.07
C TYR A 102 4.42 -4.82 6.38
N ILE A 103 3.84 -5.18 7.52
CA ILE A 103 4.46 -4.90 8.82
C ILE A 103 5.67 -5.79 9.14
N ASN A 104 5.73 -7.01 8.57
CA ASN A 104 6.78 -7.98 8.90
C ASN A 104 7.95 -7.96 7.92
N ALA A 105 7.77 -7.50 6.69
CA ALA A 105 8.80 -7.56 5.65
C ALA A 105 9.00 -6.23 4.94
N LEU A 106 7.93 -5.67 4.36
CA LEU A 106 8.07 -4.46 3.53
C LEU A 106 8.46 -3.24 4.36
N PHE A 107 7.79 -3.00 5.49
CA PHE A 107 8.07 -1.87 6.35
C PHE A 107 9.48 -1.93 6.92
N PRO A 108 9.93 -3.03 7.59
CA PRO A 108 11.30 -3.13 8.09
C PRO A 108 12.36 -2.89 7.01
N TYR A 109 12.15 -3.43 5.80
CA TYR A 109 13.03 -3.17 4.68
C TYR A 109 13.17 -1.66 4.38
N PHE A 110 12.05 -0.92 4.25
CA PHE A 110 12.12 0.52 4.02
C PHE A 110 12.61 1.32 5.23
N SER A 111 12.25 0.93 6.45
CA SER A 111 12.58 1.69 7.65
C SER A 111 14.03 1.47 8.10
N GLU A 112 14.44 0.22 8.18
CA GLU A 112 15.70 -0.20 8.79
C GLU A 112 16.82 -0.23 7.74
N GLN A 113 16.57 -0.79 6.55
CA GLN A 113 17.62 -0.89 5.52
C GLN A 113 17.77 0.40 4.71
N LEU A 114 16.65 1.05 4.38
CA LEU A 114 16.67 2.28 3.55
C LEU A 114 16.61 3.59 4.36
N GLY A 115 16.50 3.53 5.69
CA GLY A 115 16.37 4.73 6.54
C GLY A 115 15.13 5.57 6.20
N LYS A 116 14.08 4.95 5.64
CA LYS A 116 12.83 5.60 5.20
C LYS A 116 11.63 5.05 5.96
N PRO A 117 11.51 5.28 7.28
CA PRO A 117 10.41 4.75 8.07
C PRO A 117 9.06 5.32 7.68
N TRP A 118 9.02 6.51 7.08
CA TRP A 118 7.79 7.19 6.70
C TRP A 118 7.61 7.20 5.20
N TYR A 119 6.39 6.88 4.77
CA TYR A 119 5.94 7.14 3.42
C TYR A 119 5.45 8.59 3.30
N ASP A 120 5.93 9.30 2.28
CA ASP A 120 5.50 10.66 1.95
C ASP A 120 4.47 10.61 0.82
N PHE A 121 3.25 11.10 1.05
CA PHE A 121 2.17 11.03 0.05
C PHE A 121 2.49 11.78 -1.25
N ASP A 122 3.36 12.78 -1.17
CA ASP A 122 3.80 13.54 -2.34
C ASP A 122 4.84 12.75 -3.17
N ASP A 123 5.40 11.68 -2.61
CA ASP A 123 6.32 10.78 -3.28
C ASP A 123 5.53 9.68 -4.02
N SER A 124 4.99 10.05 -5.19
CA SER A 124 4.28 9.13 -6.08
C SER A 124 5.12 7.95 -6.60
N TYR A 125 6.41 7.89 -6.25
CA TYR A 125 7.35 6.86 -6.66
C TYR A 125 7.74 5.89 -5.55
N ASP A 126 7.25 6.13 -4.32
CA ASP A 126 7.43 5.18 -3.24
C ASP A 126 6.61 3.91 -3.52
N PRO A 127 7.23 2.72 -3.57
CA PRO A 127 6.52 1.48 -3.85
C PRO A 127 5.40 1.19 -2.84
N ARG A 128 5.53 1.68 -1.59
CA ARG A 128 4.51 1.51 -0.56
C ARG A 128 3.19 2.16 -0.96
N LEU A 129 3.20 3.26 -1.72
CA LEU A 129 1.97 3.84 -2.27
C LEU A 129 1.27 2.86 -3.22
N THR A 130 2.01 2.30 -4.16
CA THR A 130 1.46 1.33 -5.12
C THR A 130 0.92 0.10 -4.39
N PHE A 131 1.61 -0.36 -3.35
CA PHE A 131 1.13 -1.44 -2.48
C PHE A 131 -0.20 -1.09 -1.79
N ILE A 132 -0.32 0.12 -1.21
CA ILE A 132 -1.57 0.61 -0.61
C ILE A 132 -2.67 0.72 -1.66
N ASN A 133 -2.38 1.24 -2.86
CA ASN A 133 -3.34 1.36 -3.95
C ASN A 133 -3.90 -0.01 -4.34
N ILE A 134 -3.06 -1.04 -4.43
CA ILE A 134 -3.50 -2.42 -4.70
C ILE A 134 -4.52 -2.89 -3.66
N LEU A 135 -4.28 -2.63 -2.37
CA LEU A 135 -5.24 -2.97 -1.32
C LEU A 135 -6.52 -2.14 -1.43
N ASP A 136 -6.39 -0.85 -1.71
CA ASP A 136 -7.52 0.05 -1.88
C ASP A 136 -8.39 -0.32 -3.10
N ALA A 137 -7.85 -0.98 -4.12
CA ALA A 137 -8.66 -1.47 -5.25
C ALA A 137 -9.64 -2.58 -4.89
N PHE A 138 -9.47 -3.30 -3.77
CA PHE A 138 -10.39 -4.38 -3.41
C PHE A 138 -11.67 -3.89 -2.74
N GLY A 139 -11.63 -2.74 -2.09
CA GLY A 139 -12.75 -2.25 -1.30
C GLY A 139 -12.51 -0.87 -0.69
N GLY A 140 -11.58 -0.11 -1.22
CA GLY A 140 -11.27 1.22 -0.74
C GLY A 140 -12.12 2.30 -1.39
N LEU A 141 -11.84 3.54 -1.00
CA LEU A 141 -12.57 4.72 -1.50
C LEU A 141 -12.09 5.18 -2.88
N VAL A 142 -10.96 4.65 -3.39
CA VAL A 142 -10.39 5.04 -4.69
C VAL A 142 -11.16 4.45 -5.89
N ASP A 143 -11.99 3.42 -5.68
CA ASP A 143 -12.71 2.65 -6.72
C ASP A 143 -13.38 3.56 -7.79
N ARG A 144 -14.05 4.63 -7.35
CA ARG A 144 -14.85 5.50 -8.25
C ARG A 144 -14.03 6.39 -9.17
N ARG A 145 -12.78 6.73 -8.84
CA ARG A 145 -12.00 7.71 -9.62
C ARG A 145 -11.23 7.06 -10.77
N ILE A 146 -10.91 5.77 -10.66
CA ILE A 146 -10.00 5.07 -11.58
C ILE A 146 -10.75 4.04 -12.44
N GLY A 147 -12.08 3.93 -12.28
CA GLY A 147 -12.91 2.99 -13.04
C GLY A 147 -12.64 1.54 -12.66
N ILE A 148 -12.12 1.32 -11.46
CA ILE A 148 -12.07 -0.01 -10.85
C ILE A 148 -13.50 -0.30 -10.38
N VAL A 149 -13.98 -1.53 -10.58
CA VAL A 149 -15.36 -1.90 -10.25
C VAL A 149 -15.43 -3.15 -9.37
N ILE A 150 -14.36 -3.51 -8.66
CA ILE A 150 -14.32 -4.74 -7.86
C ILE A 150 -15.33 -4.65 -6.71
N SER A 151 -15.26 -3.57 -5.92
CA SER A 151 -16.17 -3.37 -4.78
C SER A 151 -17.62 -3.22 -5.25
N GLN A 152 -17.81 -2.50 -6.36
CA GLN A 152 -19.13 -2.29 -6.96
C GLN A 152 -19.73 -3.60 -7.50
N ARG A 153 -18.93 -4.47 -8.14
CA ARG A 153 -19.39 -5.80 -8.57
C ARG A 153 -19.83 -6.63 -7.39
N TRP A 154 -19.03 -6.68 -6.34
CA TRP A 154 -19.36 -7.47 -5.15
C TRP A 154 -20.67 -7.00 -4.50
N ARG A 155 -20.83 -5.69 -4.30
CA ARG A 155 -22.07 -5.11 -3.75
C ARG A 155 -23.32 -5.43 -4.57
N ASN A 156 -23.17 -5.59 -5.88
CA ASN A 156 -24.27 -5.94 -6.79
C ASN A 156 -24.39 -7.45 -7.03
N GLY A 157 -23.62 -8.30 -6.34
CA GLY A 157 -23.63 -9.75 -6.58
C GLY A 157 -23.05 -10.18 -7.94
N LEU A 158 -22.25 -9.32 -8.58
CA LEU A 158 -21.65 -9.53 -9.90
C LEU A 158 -20.16 -9.95 -9.84
N LEU A 159 -19.57 -10.05 -8.65
CA LEU A 159 -18.19 -10.52 -8.48
C LEU A 159 -18.19 -12.04 -8.40
N ARG A 160 -17.74 -12.70 -9.46
CA ARG A 160 -17.68 -14.18 -9.55
C ARG A 160 -16.48 -14.75 -8.81
N ASP A 161 -16.60 -16.02 -8.41
CA ASP A 161 -15.53 -16.76 -7.74
C ASP A 161 -14.26 -16.85 -8.60
N GLY A 162 -14.39 -17.06 -9.92
CA GLY A 162 -13.23 -17.09 -10.82
C GLY A 162 -12.46 -15.76 -10.83
N GLN A 163 -13.14 -14.62 -10.77
CA GLN A 163 -12.50 -13.30 -10.64
C GLN A 163 -11.79 -13.15 -9.31
N VAL A 164 -12.40 -13.61 -8.22
CA VAL A 164 -11.79 -13.59 -6.88
C VAL A 164 -10.52 -14.44 -6.85
N GLN A 165 -10.58 -15.67 -7.37
CA GLN A 165 -9.44 -16.57 -7.42
C GLN A 165 -8.28 -15.99 -8.23
N LEU A 166 -8.55 -15.39 -9.41
CA LEU A 166 -7.53 -14.74 -10.23
C LEU A 166 -6.86 -13.57 -9.51
N LEU A 167 -7.63 -12.75 -8.79
CA LEU A 167 -7.07 -11.65 -7.97
C LEU A 167 -6.19 -12.18 -6.83
N ILE A 168 -6.61 -13.26 -6.17
CA ILE A 168 -5.83 -13.91 -5.10
C ILE A 168 -4.51 -14.46 -5.67
N ILE A 169 -4.55 -15.19 -6.78
CA ILE A 169 -3.36 -15.75 -7.42
C ILE A 169 -2.39 -14.63 -7.82
N LEU A 170 -2.90 -13.60 -8.50
CA LEU A 170 -2.11 -12.44 -8.93
C LEU A 170 -1.36 -11.80 -7.75
N CYS A 171 -2.07 -11.52 -6.65
CA CYS A 171 -1.50 -10.84 -5.51
C CYS A 171 -0.55 -11.73 -4.71
N ARG A 172 -0.85 -13.02 -4.56
CA ARG A 172 0.07 -13.97 -3.91
C ARG A 172 1.37 -14.14 -4.71
N LYS A 173 1.29 -14.21 -6.04
CA LYS A 173 2.50 -14.24 -6.89
C LYS A 173 3.31 -12.94 -6.75
N MET A 174 2.64 -11.79 -6.65
CA MET A 174 3.32 -10.53 -6.31
C MET A 174 4.00 -10.61 -4.95
N LEU A 175 3.31 -11.06 -3.90
CA LEU A 175 3.88 -11.17 -2.55
C LEU A 175 5.11 -12.08 -2.54
N VAL A 176 5.09 -13.22 -3.23
CA VAL A 176 6.26 -14.11 -3.36
C VAL A 176 7.45 -13.38 -4.00
N GLN A 177 7.23 -12.63 -5.08
CA GLN A 177 8.29 -11.84 -5.72
C GLN A 177 8.84 -10.77 -4.79
N LEU A 178 7.96 -10.05 -4.10
CA LEU A 178 8.37 -9.01 -3.15
C LEU A 178 9.15 -9.60 -1.98
N TRP A 179 8.72 -10.76 -1.45
CA TRP A 179 9.41 -11.46 -0.38
C TRP A 179 10.81 -11.87 -0.78
N ALA A 180 10.97 -12.43 -1.99
CA ALA A 180 12.28 -12.75 -2.54
C ALA A 180 13.17 -11.50 -2.65
N LEU A 181 12.63 -10.38 -3.13
CA LEU A 181 13.40 -9.14 -3.30
C LEU A 181 13.86 -8.52 -1.98
N VAL A 182 13.00 -8.51 -0.94
CA VAL A 182 13.33 -7.88 0.36
C VAL A 182 14.22 -8.76 1.26
N CYS A 183 14.30 -10.07 0.98
CA CYS A 183 15.09 -11.01 1.80
C CYS A 183 16.49 -11.30 1.24
N ILE A 184 16.82 -10.81 0.03
CA ILE A 184 18.18 -10.95 -0.51
C ILE A 184 19.12 -10.04 0.30
N PRO A 185 20.25 -10.55 0.84
CA PRO A 185 21.24 -9.74 1.55
C PRO A 185 21.74 -8.57 0.68
N ALA A 186 22.01 -7.42 1.29
CA ALA A 186 22.41 -6.19 0.59
C ALA A 186 23.92 -6.09 0.36
N GLU A 187 24.65 -7.21 0.24
CA GLU A 187 26.12 -7.26 0.26
C GLU A 187 26.80 -6.46 -0.86
N GLU A 188 26.03 -5.97 -1.85
CA GLU A 188 26.50 -5.07 -2.90
C GLU A 188 25.67 -3.77 -2.93
N VAL A 189 26.26 -2.67 -2.46
CA VAL A 189 25.64 -1.32 -2.35
C VAL A 189 25.06 -0.80 -3.68
N ASN A 190 25.48 -1.35 -4.83
CA ASN A 190 24.95 -0.99 -6.15
C ASN A 190 23.66 -1.73 -6.54
N GLU A 191 23.22 -2.74 -5.78
CA GLU A 191 22.02 -3.51 -6.09
C GLU A 191 20.74 -2.92 -5.48
N GLU A 192 20.85 -2.08 -4.46
CA GLU A 192 19.68 -1.62 -3.70
C GLU A 192 18.74 -0.75 -4.55
N PHE A 193 19.31 0.10 -5.41
CA PHE A 193 18.53 0.84 -6.40
C PHE A 193 17.76 -0.10 -7.34
N LEU A 194 18.44 -1.15 -7.83
CA LEU A 194 17.82 -2.15 -8.73
C LEU A 194 16.72 -2.91 -7.98
N ARG A 195 16.95 -3.28 -6.72
CA ARG A 195 15.99 -3.95 -5.86
C ARG A 195 14.71 -3.13 -5.68
N VAL A 196 14.82 -1.85 -5.31
CA VAL A 196 13.67 -0.94 -5.20
C VAL A 196 12.96 -0.80 -6.55
N ALA A 197 13.71 -0.73 -7.66
CA ALA A 197 13.12 -0.66 -8.99
C ALA A 197 12.38 -1.94 -9.39
N GLU A 198 12.87 -3.12 -9.02
CA GLU A 198 12.18 -4.41 -9.22
C GLU A 198 10.93 -4.52 -8.33
N ILE A 199 11.00 -4.09 -7.06
CA ILE A 199 9.85 -4.03 -6.14
C ILE A 199 8.75 -3.16 -6.76
N MET A 200 9.09 -1.94 -7.18
CA MET A 200 8.14 -1.03 -7.82
C MET A 200 7.54 -1.63 -9.09
N ARG A 201 8.35 -2.31 -9.90
CA ARG A 201 7.89 -2.94 -11.14
C ARG A 201 6.92 -4.08 -10.88
N ALA A 202 7.20 -4.94 -9.91
CA ALA A 202 6.31 -6.03 -9.51
C ALA A 202 4.95 -5.49 -9.06
N MET A 203 4.95 -4.49 -8.17
CA MET A 203 3.71 -3.85 -7.70
C MET A 203 2.96 -3.16 -8.83
N GLU A 204 3.64 -2.42 -9.70
CA GLU A 204 3.01 -1.69 -10.79
C GLU A 204 2.39 -2.60 -11.86
N ARG A 205 3.03 -3.74 -12.15
CA ARG A 205 2.45 -4.76 -13.05
C ARG A 205 1.18 -5.35 -12.45
N THR A 206 1.20 -5.67 -11.16
CA THR A 206 0.01 -6.11 -10.42
C THR A 206 -1.09 -5.05 -10.43
N TRP A 207 -0.74 -3.81 -10.11
CA TRP A 207 -1.65 -2.68 -10.13
C TRP A 207 -2.32 -2.50 -11.51
N LYS A 208 -1.53 -2.54 -12.59
CA LYS A 208 -2.06 -2.46 -13.96
C LYS A 208 -2.95 -3.66 -14.29
N ALA A 209 -2.58 -4.87 -13.89
CA ALA A 209 -3.40 -6.05 -14.12
C ALA A 209 -4.76 -5.94 -13.39
N ILE A 210 -4.77 -5.45 -12.15
CA ILE A 210 -6.00 -5.17 -11.41
C ILE A 210 -6.81 -4.08 -12.13
N CYS A 211 -6.23 -2.91 -12.38
CA CYS A 211 -7.00 -1.75 -12.88
C CYS A 211 -7.42 -1.86 -14.34
N LYS A 212 -6.56 -2.41 -15.20
CA LYS A 212 -6.78 -2.44 -16.65
C LYS A 212 -7.43 -3.72 -17.14
N PHE A 213 -7.34 -4.80 -16.36
CA PHE A 213 -7.87 -6.09 -16.76
C PHE A 213 -8.93 -6.60 -15.78
N PHE A 214 -8.56 -7.10 -14.61
CA PHE A 214 -9.49 -7.82 -13.73
C PHE A 214 -10.60 -6.94 -13.14
N GLY A 215 -10.24 -5.73 -12.71
CA GLY A 215 -11.13 -4.72 -12.17
C GLY A 215 -11.76 -3.81 -13.23
N ASN A 216 -11.49 -4.03 -14.52
CA ASN A 216 -12.09 -3.25 -15.60
C ASN A 216 -13.54 -3.65 -15.82
N GLU A 217 -14.45 -2.68 -15.96
CA GLU A 217 -15.89 -2.91 -16.17
C GLU A 217 -16.25 -3.85 -17.34
N ARG A 218 -15.39 -3.92 -18.37
CA ARG A 218 -15.56 -4.73 -19.58
C ARG A 218 -15.12 -6.18 -19.41
N PHE A 219 -14.31 -6.49 -18.40
CA PHE A 219 -13.92 -7.87 -18.11
C PHE A 219 -15.08 -8.63 -17.48
N ARG A 220 -15.92 -9.24 -18.34
CA ARG A 220 -17.12 -9.98 -17.94
C ARG A 220 -17.16 -11.42 -18.45
N SER A 221 -16.10 -11.90 -19.11
CA SER A 221 -16.06 -13.23 -19.74
C SER A 221 -15.71 -14.33 -18.74
N GLU A 222 -16.72 -15.03 -18.25
CA GLU A 222 -16.55 -16.21 -17.38
C GLU A 222 -15.75 -17.33 -18.07
N ARG A 223 -15.97 -17.54 -19.38
CA ARG A 223 -15.18 -18.51 -20.16
C ARG A 223 -13.69 -18.18 -20.14
N LEU A 224 -13.33 -16.90 -20.23
CA LEU A 224 -11.92 -16.47 -20.16
C LEU A 224 -11.35 -16.66 -18.75
N GLU A 225 -12.15 -16.39 -17.71
CA GLU A 225 -11.75 -16.65 -16.31
C GLU A 225 -11.40 -18.12 -16.10
N ASN A 226 -12.31 -19.02 -16.50
CA ASN A 226 -12.10 -20.47 -16.39
C ASN A 226 -10.90 -20.95 -17.23
N LEU A 227 -10.70 -20.37 -18.41
CA LEU A 227 -9.54 -20.68 -19.25
C LEU A 227 -8.23 -20.28 -18.57
N LEU A 228 -8.16 -19.07 -18.00
CA LEU A 228 -6.98 -18.58 -17.28
C LEU A 228 -6.69 -19.43 -16.05
N LEU A 229 -7.73 -19.81 -15.29
CA LEU A 229 -7.56 -20.66 -14.11
C LEU A 229 -7.03 -22.05 -14.48
N ARG A 230 -7.51 -22.66 -15.57
CA ARG A 230 -6.97 -23.94 -16.06
C ARG A 230 -5.50 -23.84 -16.45
N TYR A 231 -5.11 -22.83 -17.22
CA TYR A 231 -3.70 -22.62 -17.58
C TYR A 231 -2.80 -22.33 -16.37
N LEU A 232 -3.34 -21.75 -15.30
CA LEU A 232 -2.60 -21.53 -14.05
C LEU A 232 -2.47 -22.79 -13.19
N ASP A 233 -3.30 -23.80 -13.43
CA ASP A 233 -3.31 -25.10 -12.74
C ASP A 233 -2.44 -26.14 -13.46
N GLU A 234 -2.12 -25.93 -14.74
CA GLU A 234 -1.22 -26.79 -15.51
C GLU A 234 0.21 -26.77 -14.94
N GLU A 235 0.77 -27.95 -14.66
CA GLU A 235 2.13 -28.10 -14.09
C GLU A 235 3.23 -27.73 -15.10
N GLU A 236 2.99 -27.96 -16.39
CA GLU A 236 3.96 -27.78 -17.46
C GLU A 236 3.94 -26.35 -18.05
N VAL A 237 4.52 -25.41 -17.31
CA VAL A 237 4.71 -24.05 -17.83
C VAL A 237 5.87 -24.03 -18.82
N ASN A 238 5.61 -23.60 -20.06
CA ASN A 238 6.67 -23.33 -21.03
C ASN A 238 7.49 -22.10 -20.60
N TRP A 239 8.57 -22.35 -19.85
CA TRP A 239 9.42 -21.31 -19.29
C TRP A 239 10.16 -20.49 -20.35
N ASP A 240 10.35 -20.99 -21.57
CA ASP A 240 10.95 -20.21 -22.65
C ASP A 240 10.02 -19.09 -23.11
N VAL A 241 8.71 -19.37 -23.21
CA VAL A 241 7.70 -18.35 -23.50
C VAL A 241 7.67 -17.31 -22.37
N VAL A 242 7.65 -17.74 -21.10
CA VAL A 242 7.65 -16.84 -19.94
C VAL A 242 8.88 -15.92 -19.95
N ARG A 243 10.08 -16.48 -20.16
CA ARG A 243 11.32 -15.71 -20.27
C ARG A 243 11.31 -14.74 -21.46
N GLY A 244 10.79 -15.18 -22.60
CA GLY A 244 10.62 -14.35 -23.79
C GLY A 244 9.69 -13.16 -23.54
N MET A 245 8.53 -13.41 -22.89
CA MET A 245 7.58 -12.37 -22.50
C MET A 245 8.19 -11.40 -21.50
N GLU A 246 8.90 -11.89 -20.49
CA GLU A 246 9.56 -11.03 -19.50
C GLU A 246 10.63 -10.13 -20.16
N LYS A 247 11.44 -10.69 -21.08
CA LYS A 247 12.42 -9.91 -21.85
C LYS A 247 11.75 -8.82 -22.69
N ALA A 248 10.67 -9.16 -23.39
CA ALA A 248 9.91 -8.20 -24.21
C ALA A 248 9.27 -7.11 -23.34
N GLN A 249 8.70 -7.48 -22.20
CA GLN A 249 8.12 -6.55 -21.23
C GLN A 249 9.18 -5.58 -20.69
N ARG A 250 10.39 -6.07 -20.35
CA ARG A 250 11.50 -5.22 -19.91
C ARG A 250 11.95 -4.24 -20.98
N VAL A 251 11.99 -4.63 -22.26
CA VAL A 251 12.31 -3.72 -23.37
C VAL A 251 11.27 -2.60 -23.46
N LYS A 252 9.98 -2.95 -23.37
CA LYS A 252 8.87 -1.98 -23.39
C LYS A 252 8.94 -1.01 -22.19
N GLU A 253 9.27 -1.51 -21.01
CA GLU A 253 9.41 -0.71 -19.78
C GLU A 253 10.61 0.24 -19.85
N LYS A 254 11.74 -0.19 -20.43
CA LYS A 254 12.90 0.70 -20.69
C LYS A 254 12.56 1.87 -21.62
N GLY A 255 11.72 1.62 -22.63
CA GLY A 255 11.26 2.66 -23.57
C GLY A 255 10.32 3.70 -22.95
N THR A 256 9.69 3.40 -21.81
CA THR A 256 8.80 4.33 -21.07
C THR A 256 9.58 5.10 -19.98
N ALA A 257 10.75 5.60 -20.38
CA ALA A 257 11.83 6.21 -19.61
C ALA A 257 11.54 7.31 -18.56
N PRO A 258 10.37 8.01 -18.48
CA PRO A 258 10.09 8.89 -17.34
C PRO A 258 10.33 8.26 -15.96
N ARG A 259 10.23 6.94 -15.81
CA ARG A 259 10.36 6.26 -14.51
C ARG A 259 11.79 6.08 -14.00
N SER A 260 12.80 5.96 -14.87
CA SER A 260 14.18 5.79 -14.41
C SER A 260 14.75 7.06 -13.80
N ARG A 261 14.41 8.22 -14.38
CA ARG A 261 14.79 9.53 -13.82
C ARG A 261 14.13 9.76 -12.46
N THR A 262 12.88 9.36 -12.27
CA THR A 262 12.22 9.62 -10.99
C THR A 262 12.50 8.61 -9.90
N LEU A 263 12.74 7.34 -10.24
CA LEU A 263 13.38 6.42 -9.31
C LEU A 263 14.79 6.93 -8.93
N MET A 264 15.54 7.50 -9.87
CA MET A 264 16.81 8.17 -9.53
C MET A 264 16.61 9.36 -8.59
N PHE A 265 15.56 10.18 -8.75
CA PHE A 265 15.26 11.27 -7.81
C PHE A 265 14.89 10.74 -6.43
N PHE A 266 14.03 9.72 -6.36
CA PHE A 266 13.70 9.02 -5.12
C PHE A 266 14.97 8.50 -4.43
N TRP A 267 15.86 7.88 -5.21
CA TRP A 267 17.10 7.28 -4.73
C TRP A 267 18.09 8.32 -4.21
N ARG A 268 18.40 9.35 -5.02
CA ARG A 268 19.28 10.47 -4.63
C ARG A 268 18.82 11.15 -3.35
N LYS A 269 17.50 11.32 -3.17
CA LYS A 269 16.93 11.88 -1.93
C LYS A 269 17.14 10.96 -0.72
N SER A 270 17.24 9.65 -0.92
CA SER A 270 17.62 8.68 0.13
C SER A 270 19.09 8.79 0.48
N GLU A 271 19.96 8.79 -0.53
CA GLU A 271 21.42 8.86 -0.34
C GLU A 271 21.80 10.14 0.42
N GLN A 272 21.24 11.28 0.03
CA GLN A 272 21.46 12.54 0.73
C GLN A 272 21.07 12.47 2.21
N ARG A 273 19.99 11.76 2.56
CA ARG A 273 19.54 11.61 3.95
C ARG A 273 20.45 10.70 4.77
N MET A 274 20.91 9.61 4.16
CA MET A 274 21.87 8.69 4.80
C MET A 274 23.16 9.44 5.14
N VAL A 275 23.72 10.17 4.17
CA VAL A 275 24.95 10.97 4.37
C VAL A 275 24.75 12.06 5.44
N THR A 276 23.62 12.77 5.45
CA THR A 276 23.36 13.77 6.50
C THR A 276 23.20 13.15 7.89
N SER A 277 22.57 11.99 8.00
CA SER A 277 22.42 11.31 9.30
C SER A 277 23.76 10.81 9.86
N GLU A 278 24.67 10.36 9.00
CA GLU A 278 26.02 9.97 9.39
C GLU A 278 26.84 11.19 9.84
N ALA A 279 26.73 12.33 9.14
CA ALA A 279 27.40 13.57 9.51
C ALA A 279 26.90 14.13 10.86
N GLU A 280 25.58 14.11 11.12
CA GLU A 280 25.00 14.54 12.40
C GLU A 280 25.45 13.65 13.57
N ILE A 281 25.65 12.35 13.34
CA ILE A 281 26.21 11.42 14.35
C ILE A 281 27.69 11.70 14.59
N ALA A 282 28.46 12.02 13.55
CA ALA A 282 29.90 12.29 13.65
C ALA A 282 30.20 13.62 14.37
N ASP A 283 29.39 14.66 14.15
CA ASP A 283 29.56 15.98 14.78
C ASP A 283 28.98 16.05 16.21
N GLY A 284 28.22 15.03 16.63
CA GLY A 284 27.69 14.86 17.97
C GLY A 284 28.76 14.48 19.01
N SER A 285 29.80 15.31 19.17
CA SER A 285 30.55 15.35 20.43
C SER A 285 29.58 15.70 21.56
N PRO A 286 29.56 14.96 22.67
CA PRO A 286 28.65 15.25 23.78
C PRO A 286 29.01 16.61 24.38
N ASN A 287 28.13 17.59 24.19
CA ASN A 287 28.03 18.76 25.06
C ASN A 287 27.15 18.43 26.27
#